data_AF-A0A497TL37-F1
#
_entry.id   AF-A0A497TL37-F1
#
_cell.length_a   1.000
_cell.length_b   1.000
_cell.length_c   1.000
_cell.angle_alpha   90.00
_cell.angle_beta   90.00
_cell.angle_gamma   90.00
#
_symmetry.space_group_name_H-M   'P 1'
#
loop_
_entity.id
_entity.type
_entity.pdbx_description
1 polymer ?
#
loop_
_entity_poly.entity_id
_entity_poly.type
_entity_poly.pdbx_seq_one_letter_code
_entity_poly.pdbx_strand_id
1 'polypeptide(L)'
;MITIESKSLKDLSEKLTLLEVLGCQEAVALKVSDNPSLRTFRDFLLKEGGLEKHVFDVDGVSFDGRVLPYSTIADRDENLHKRMPYIGFFYWKERDVFVFVTEMPTLTQLDIKWEAVPRALQFVEYLEEREKEGVKHDS
;
A
#
# COMPACT_ATOMS: atom_id res chain seq x y z
N MET A 1 1.85 1.23 14.11
CA MET A 1 1.78 1.69 12.71
C MET A 1 2.80 2.79 12.48
N ILE A 2 3.76 2.54 11.61
CA ILE A 2 4.80 3.49 11.22
C ILE A 2 4.35 4.22 9.95
N THR A 3 4.37 5.55 9.95
CA THR A 3 4.14 6.35 8.74
C THR A 3 5.47 6.75 8.12
N ILE A 4 5.66 6.46 6.84
CA ILE A 4 6.87 6.73 6.08
C ILE A 4 6.59 7.82 5.07
N GLU A 5 7.32 8.91 5.19
CA GLU A 5 7.34 10.00 4.21
C GLU A 5 8.56 9.86 3.31
N SER A 6 8.37 10.09 2.02
CA SER A 6 9.45 9.97 1.04
C SER A 6 9.19 10.86 -0.18
N LYS A 7 10.26 11.30 -0.82
CA LYS A 7 10.22 12.11 -2.04
C LYS A 7 10.32 11.30 -3.33
N SER A 8 10.71 10.02 -3.27
CA SER A 8 10.91 9.15 -4.44
C SER A 8 10.77 7.67 -4.08
N LEU A 9 10.51 6.81 -5.07
CA LEU A 9 10.46 5.35 -4.83
C LEU A 9 11.78 4.80 -4.30
N LYS A 10 12.92 5.34 -4.76
CA LYS A 10 14.24 4.95 -4.27
C LYS A 10 14.41 5.19 -2.77
N ASP A 11 14.11 6.40 -2.29
CA ASP A 11 14.20 6.74 -0.85
C ASP A 11 13.20 5.93 -0.03
N LEU A 12 12.02 5.64 -0.59
CA LEU A 12 11.02 4.78 0.04
C LEU A 12 11.52 3.33 0.19
N SER A 13 12.14 2.78 -0.86
CA SER A 13 12.78 1.47 -0.87
C SER A 13 13.89 1.37 0.19
N GLU A 14 14.81 2.32 0.23
CA GLU A 14 15.90 2.36 1.21
C GLU A 14 15.39 2.37 2.67
N LYS A 15 14.35 3.18 2.95
CA LYS A 15 13.71 3.23 4.28
C LYS A 15 13.02 1.93 4.65
N LEU A 16 12.32 1.30 3.71
CA LEU A 16 11.64 0.04 3.93
C LEU A 16 12.63 -1.12 4.11
N THR A 17 13.71 -1.18 3.34
CA THR A 17 14.79 -2.16 3.54
C THR A 17 15.43 -2.02 4.91
N LEU A 18 15.63 -0.79 5.40
CA LEU A 18 16.11 -0.59 6.78
C LEU A 18 15.12 -1.16 7.81
N LEU A 19 13.82 -0.90 7.66
CA LEU A 19 12.79 -1.45 8.55
C LEU A 19 12.72 -2.98 8.50
N GLU A 20 12.93 -3.57 7.32
CA GLU A 20 12.98 -5.02 7.12
C GLU A 20 14.19 -5.62 7.88
N VAL A 21 15.37 -5.02 7.74
CA VAL A 21 16.58 -5.44 8.47
C VAL A 21 16.42 -5.33 9.99
N LEU A 22 15.66 -4.32 10.45
CA LEU A 22 15.33 -4.15 11.87
C LEU A 22 14.23 -5.11 12.37
N GLY A 23 13.65 -5.93 11.47
CA GLY A 23 12.61 -6.89 11.82
C GLY A 23 11.30 -6.24 12.24
N CYS A 24 10.95 -5.08 11.67
CA CYS A 24 9.75 -4.33 12.03
C CYS A 24 8.47 -5.16 11.79
N GLN A 25 7.67 -5.36 12.84
CA GLN A 25 6.42 -6.11 12.85
C GLN A 25 5.17 -5.22 12.89
N GLU A 26 5.31 -3.90 12.81
CA GLU A 26 4.17 -2.97 12.83
C GLU A 26 3.57 -2.81 11.43
N ALA A 27 2.29 -2.41 11.38
CA ALA A 27 1.70 -1.91 10.14
C ALA A 27 2.49 -0.72 9.58
N VAL A 28 2.50 -0.57 8.26
CA VAL A 28 3.20 0.50 7.56
C VAL A 28 2.21 1.36 6.80
N ALA A 29 2.38 2.67 6.86
CA ALA A 29 1.63 3.64 6.07
C ALA A 29 2.60 4.48 5.22
N LEU A 30 2.45 4.45 3.90
CA LEU A 30 3.27 5.23 2.97
C LEU A 30 2.54 6.53 2.65
N LYS A 31 3.14 7.68 3.00
CA LYS A 31 2.56 9.00 2.74
C LYS A 31 2.58 9.32 1.26
N VAL A 32 1.40 9.60 0.71
CA VAL A 32 1.23 9.82 -0.73
C VAL A 32 1.61 11.23 -1.14
N SER A 33 1.21 12.25 -0.37
CA SER A 33 1.38 13.67 -0.72
C SER A 33 2.80 14.06 -1.13
N ASP A 34 3.82 13.44 -0.57
CA ASP A 34 5.22 13.84 -0.77
C ASP A 34 5.94 13.03 -1.87
N ASN A 35 5.33 11.95 -2.37
CA ASN A 35 5.93 11.07 -3.36
C ASN A 35 5.17 11.13 -4.70
N PRO A 36 5.77 11.64 -5.79
CA PRO A 36 5.11 11.77 -7.10
C PRO A 36 4.54 10.45 -7.64
N SER A 37 5.29 9.35 -7.51
CA SER A 37 4.91 8.03 -8.01
C SER A 37 3.68 7.49 -7.27
N LEU A 38 3.65 7.66 -5.93
CA LEU A 38 2.48 7.31 -5.12
C LEU A 38 1.27 8.17 -5.49
N ARG A 39 1.46 9.48 -5.75
CA ARG A 39 0.37 10.38 -6.17
C ARG A 39 -0.21 9.92 -7.51
N THR A 40 0.64 9.67 -8.50
CA THR A 40 0.20 9.19 -9.83
C THR A 40 -0.59 7.89 -9.71
N PHE A 41 -0.10 6.94 -8.90
CA PHE A 41 -0.79 5.68 -8.68
C PHE A 41 -2.15 5.86 -7.98
N ARG A 42 -2.21 6.67 -6.91
CA ARG A 42 -3.46 7.03 -6.24
C ARG A 42 -4.44 7.68 -7.22
N ASP A 43 -3.99 8.64 -8.03
CA ASP A 43 -4.86 9.38 -8.94
C ASP A 43 -5.40 8.46 -10.05
N PHE A 44 -4.57 7.53 -10.54
CA PHE A 44 -5.00 6.44 -11.42
C PHE A 44 -6.12 5.62 -10.77
N LEU A 45 -5.91 5.18 -9.52
CA LEU A 45 -6.91 4.41 -8.80
C LEU A 45 -8.20 5.21 -8.59
N LEU A 46 -8.14 6.46 -8.17
CA LEU A 46 -9.32 7.25 -7.81
C LEU A 46 -10.15 7.75 -8.99
N LYS A 47 -9.63 7.65 -10.24
CA LYS A 47 -10.31 8.12 -11.45
C LYS A 47 -11.73 7.56 -11.61
N GLU A 48 -11.97 6.34 -11.15
CA GLU A 48 -13.25 5.65 -11.24
C GLU A 48 -14.03 5.62 -9.92
N GLY A 49 -13.63 6.41 -8.91
CA GLY A 49 -14.30 6.48 -7.61
C GLY A 49 -13.96 5.30 -6.69
N GLY A 50 -14.92 4.77 -5.94
CA GLY A 50 -14.75 3.56 -5.10
C GLY A 50 -14.24 3.81 -3.67
N LEU A 51 -14.28 5.06 -3.20
CA LEU A 51 -14.04 5.34 -1.78
C LEU A 51 -15.26 4.98 -0.95
N GLU A 52 -15.07 4.10 0.03
CA GLU A 52 -16.11 3.58 0.90
C GLU A 52 -15.85 4.03 2.33
N LYS A 53 -16.92 4.32 3.08
CA LYS A 53 -16.79 4.60 4.51
C LYS A 53 -16.62 3.26 5.24
N HIS A 54 -15.54 3.12 5.99
CA HIS A 54 -15.21 1.87 6.69
C HIS A 54 -14.67 2.17 8.09
N VAL A 55 -15.03 1.30 9.05
CA VAL A 55 -14.35 1.19 10.35
C VAL A 55 -13.36 0.04 10.26
N PHE A 56 -12.07 0.30 10.43
CA PHE A 56 -11.01 -0.68 10.23
C PHE A 56 -9.99 -0.64 11.36
N ASP A 57 -9.37 -1.78 11.63
CA ASP A 57 -8.37 -1.92 12.68
C ASP A 57 -6.97 -1.94 12.08
N VAL A 58 -6.04 -1.21 12.70
CA VAL A 58 -4.61 -1.26 12.40
C VAL A 58 -3.86 -1.45 13.71
N ASP A 59 -3.11 -2.54 13.83
CA ASP A 59 -2.37 -2.91 15.06
C ASP A 59 -3.25 -2.88 16.32
N GLY A 60 -4.50 -3.35 16.22
CA GLY A 60 -5.45 -3.39 17.35
C GLY A 60 -6.13 -2.07 17.70
N VAL A 61 -5.91 -1.00 16.92
CA VAL A 61 -6.57 0.29 17.09
C VAL A 61 -7.59 0.51 15.96
N SER A 62 -8.83 0.81 16.33
CA SER A 62 -9.92 1.09 15.38
C SER A 62 -9.89 2.53 14.88
N PHE A 63 -10.08 2.69 13.57
CA PHE A 63 -10.17 3.97 12.87
C PHE A 63 -11.45 4.05 12.03
N ASP A 64 -12.03 5.24 11.92
CA ASP A 64 -13.11 5.56 10.97
C ASP A 64 -12.53 6.44 9.85
N GLY A 65 -12.84 6.09 8.61
CA GLY A 65 -12.39 6.85 7.45
C GLY A 65 -12.99 6.37 6.14
N ARG A 66 -12.66 7.10 5.07
CA ARG A 66 -12.92 6.66 3.71
C ARG A 66 -11.70 5.95 3.18
N VAL A 67 -11.90 4.72 2.76
CA VAL A 67 -10.85 3.86 2.22
C VAL A 67 -11.17 3.47 0.79
N LEU A 68 -10.13 3.25 0.00
CA LEU A 68 -10.23 2.46 -1.22
C LEU A 68 -9.76 1.05 -0.85
N PRO A 69 -10.67 0.06 -0.76
CA PRO A 69 -10.32 -1.27 -0.28
C PRO A 69 -9.49 -2.04 -1.31
N TYR A 70 -8.76 -3.06 -0.84
CA TYR A 70 -7.92 -3.92 -1.67
C TYR A 70 -8.64 -4.48 -2.89
N SER A 71 -9.89 -4.95 -2.73
CA SER A 71 -10.68 -5.54 -3.82
C SER A 71 -10.82 -4.57 -4.99
N THR A 72 -11.21 -3.32 -4.72
CA THR A 72 -11.32 -2.29 -5.75
C THR A 72 -9.98 -1.95 -6.38
N ILE A 73 -8.89 -1.99 -5.61
CA ILE A 73 -7.54 -1.78 -6.16
C ILE A 73 -7.13 -2.93 -7.08
N ALA A 74 -7.37 -4.17 -6.66
CA ALA A 74 -7.06 -5.38 -7.41
C ALA A 74 -7.85 -5.46 -8.73
N ASP A 75 -9.12 -5.07 -8.71
CA ASP A 75 -9.98 -5.02 -9.92
C ASP A 75 -9.47 -3.98 -10.94
N ARG A 76 -8.87 -2.88 -10.46
CA ARG A 76 -8.36 -1.80 -11.32
C ARG A 76 -6.96 -2.07 -11.85
N ASP A 77 -6.19 -2.87 -11.15
CA ASP A 77 -4.80 -3.15 -11.47
C ASP A 77 -4.49 -4.63 -11.33
N GLU A 78 -4.88 -5.40 -12.35
CA GLU A 78 -4.68 -6.85 -12.40
C GLU A 78 -3.20 -7.25 -12.23
N ASN A 79 -2.27 -6.40 -12.68
CA ASN A 79 -0.84 -6.65 -12.55
C ASN A 79 -0.39 -6.53 -11.10
N LEU A 80 -0.90 -5.53 -10.37
CA LEU A 80 -0.69 -5.45 -8.92
C LEU A 80 -1.31 -6.65 -8.20
N HIS A 81 -2.53 -7.06 -8.57
CA HIS A 81 -3.19 -8.23 -7.96
C HIS A 81 -2.37 -9.52 -8.16
N LYS A 82 -1.82 -9.74 -9.37
CA LYS A 82 -0.96 -10.91 -9.64
C LYS A 82 0.29 -10.93 -8.76
N ARG A 83 0.87 -9.77 -8.46
CA ARG A 83 2.09 -9.67 -7.65
C ARG A 83 1.82 -9.72 -6.15
N MET A 84 0.72 -9.11 -5.73
CA MET A 84 0.31 -9.01 -4.34
C MET A 84 -1.12 -9.53 -4.20
N PRO A 85 -1.38 -10.86 -4.26
CA PRO A 85 -2.74 -11.42 -4.34
C PRO A 85 -3.50 -11.44 -3.00
N TYR A 86 -2.90 -10.90 -1.94
CA TYR A 86 -3.40 -11.02 -0.58
C TYR A 86 -3.98 -9.71 -0.06
N ILE A 87 -4.99 -9.86 0.79
CA ILE A 87 -5.63 -8.75 1.50
C ILE A 87 -4.68 -8.12 2.53
N GLY A 88 -5.00 -6.90 2.98
CA GLY A 88 -4.22 -6.17 3.99
C GLY A 88 -3.47 -4.97 3.43
N PHE A 89 -3.91 -4.49 2.27
CA PHE A 89 -3.47 -3.27 1.62
C PHE A 89 -4.69 -2.41 1.28
N PHE A 90 -4.68 -1.12 1.61
CA PHE A 90 -5.74 -0.18 1.22
C PHE A 90 -5.22 1.26 1.18
N TYR A 91 -5.93 2.15 0.50
CA TYR A 91 -5.65 3.59 0.55
C TYR A 91 -6.60 4.27 1.54
N TRP A 92 -6.08 5.08 2.46
CA TRP A 92 -6.86 5.86 3.42
C TRP A 92 -6.85 7.34 3.07
N LYS A 93 -8.03 7.87 2.69
CA LYS A 93 -8.18 9.24 2.18
C LYS A 93 -7.87 10.33 3.20
N GLU A 94 -8.36 10.24 4.42
CA GLU A 94 -8.20 11.31 5.41
C GLU A 94 -6.74 11.52 5.82
N ARG A 95 -5.92 10.45 5.74
CA ARG A 95 -4.49 10.52 6.03
C ARG A 95 -3.62 10.66 4.77
N ASP A 96 -4.19 10.46 3.58
CA ASP A 96 -3.49 10.40 2.29
C ASP A 96 -2.31 9.42 2.33
N VAL A 97 -2.60 8.18 2.72
CA VAL A 97 -1.61 7.10 2.89
C VAL A 97 -2.07 5.80 2.24
N PHE A 98 -1.12 5.03 1.74
CA PHE A 98 -1.28 3.60 1.46
C PHE A 98 -0.90 2.79 2.69
N VAL A 99 -1.82 1.97 3.21
CA VAL A 99 -1.66 1.22 4.47
C VAL A 99 -1.45 -0.25 4.19
N PHE A 100 -0.50 -0.87 4.89
CA PHE A 100 -0.16 -2.28 4.89
C PHE A 100 -0.29 -2.80 6.32
N VAL A 101 -1.26 -3.70 6.59
CA VAL A 101 -1.58 -4.18 7.95
C VAL A 101 -1.04 -5.58 8.19
N THR A 102 -0.47 -5.85 9.36
CA THR A 102 0.19 -7.14 9.64
C THR A 102 -0.76 -8.30 9.90
N GLU A 103 -1.96 -8.00 10.38
CA GLU A 103 -2.98 -8.98 10.73
C GLU A 103 -4.33 -8.55 10.17
N MET A 104 -5.14 -9.53 9.76
CA MET A 104 -6.53 -9.35 9.35
C MET A 104 -7.40 -10.18 10.28
N PRO A 105 -8.22 -9.56 11.16
CA PRO A 105 -8.99 -10.27 12.19
C PRO A 105 -9.97 -11.32 11.65
N THR A 106 -10.33 -11.24 10.37
CA THR A 106 -11.36 -12.09 9.74
C THR A 106 -10.81 -13.36 9.10
N LEU A 107 -9.49 -13.51 8.95
CA LEU A 107 -8.85 -14.71 8.38
C LEU A 107 -8.13 -15.57 9.44
N THR A 108 -8.54 -15.47 10.70
CA THR A 108 -7.96 -16.14 11.89
C THR A 108 -7.96 -17.68 11.87
N GLN A 109 -8.37 -18.32 10.78
CA GLN A 109 -8.25 -19.77 10.59
C GLN A 109 -6.98 -20.19 9.85
N LEU A 110 -6.28 -19.23 9.23
CA LEU A 110 -4.97 -19.44 8.64
C LEU A 110 -4.00 -18.61 9.49
N ASP A 111 -3.10 -19.26 10.24
CA ASP A 111 -2.01 -18.64 11.02
C ASP A 111 -0.98 -17.94 10.10
N ILE A 112 -1.44 -17.15 9.14
CA ILE A 112 -0.60 -16.42 8.21
C ILE A 112 -0.39 -15.04 8.78
N LYS A 113 0.78 -14.84 9.40
CA LYS A 113 1.29 -13.50 9.69
C LYS A 113 1.73 -12.87 8.38
N TRP A 114 1.04 -11.81 7.98
CA TRP A 114 1.39 -11.09 6.76
C TRP A 114 2.32 -9.95 7.12
N GLU A 115 3.61 -10.06 6.85
CA GLU A 115 4.53 -8.97 7.19
C GLU A 115 4.21 -7.71 6.34
N ALA A 116 4.05 -6.56 7.01
CA ALA A 116 3.66 -5.32 6.35
C ALA A 116 4.80 -4.72 5.53
N VAL A 117 6.03 -4.76 6.05
CA VAL A 117 7.22 -4.19 5.41
C VAL A 117 7.55 -4.90 4.09
N PRO A 118 7.64 -6.25 3.99
CA PRO A 118 7.92 -6.92 2.72
C PRO A 118 6.85 -6.65 1.65
N ARG A 119 5.58 -6.50 2.04
CA ARG A 119 4.52 -6.12 1.08
C ARG A 119 4.63 -4.68 0.62
N ALA A 120 4.98 -3.76 1.52
CA ALA A 120 5.27 -2.39 1.13
C ALA A 120 6.46 -2.34 0.15
N LEU A 121 7.50 -3.17 0.36
CA LEU A 121 8.62 -3.31 -0.59
C LEU A 121 8.14 -3.83 -1.96
N GLN A 122 7.38 -4.92 -2.01
CA GLN A 122 6.82 -5.46 -3.26
C GLN A 122 5.98 -4.42 -4.02
N PHE A 123 5.21 -3.61 -3.28
CA PHE A 123 4.44 -2.52 -3.85
C PHE A 123 5.34 -1.42 -4.46
N VAL A 124 6.41 -1.04 -3.76
CA VAL A 124 7.37 -0.06 -4.28
C VAL A 124 8.07 -0.58 -5.53
N GLU A 125 8.54 -1.82 -5.53
CA GLU A 125 9.14 -2.45 -6.72
C GLU A 125 8.18 -2.50 -7.91
N TYR A 126 6.91 -2.83 -7.64
CA TYR A 126 5.85 -2.79 -8.65
C TYR A 126 5.72 -1.40 -9.29
N LEU A 127 5.71 -0.34 -8.47
CA LEU A 127 5.63 1.02 -8.98
C LEU A 127 6.86 1.41 -9.79
N GLU A 128 8.06 0.98 -9.38
CA GLU A 128 9.30 1.24 -10.12
C GLU A 128 9.28 0.56 -11.50
N GLU A 129 8.76 -0.66 -11.59
CA GLU A 129 8.59 -1.37 -12.85
C GLU A 129 7.56 -0.68 -13.74
N ARG A 130 6.41 -0.31 -13.17
CA ARG A 130 5.36 0.43 -13.87
C ARG A 130 5.87 1.74 -14.47
N GLU A 131 6.71 2.48 -13.74
CA GLU A 131 7.34 3.70 -14.26
C GLU A 131 8.27 3.40 -15.45
N LYS A 132 9.07 2.32 -15.37
CA LYS A 132 9.96 1.90 -16.46
C LYS A 132 9.19 1.45 -17.70
N GLU A 133 8.02 0.84 -17.53
CA GLU A 133 7.14 0.41 -18.62
C GLU A 133 6.40 1.59 -19.26
N GLY A 134 5.89 2.53 -18.44
CA GLY A 134 5.22 3.74 -18.92
C GLY A 134 6.12 4.63 -19.80
N VAL A 135 7.42 4.68 -19.52
CA VAL A 135 8.42 5.40 -20.34
C VAL A 135 8.58 4.78 -21.75
N LYS A 136 8.24 3.52 -21.97
CA LYS A 136 8.44 2.83 -23.26
C LYS A 136 7.36 3.10 -24.30
N HIS A 137 6.22 3.69 -23.92
CA HIS A 137 5.11 3.92 -24.84
C HIS A 137 5.08 5.31 -25.51
N ASP A 138 6.02 6.18 -25.16
CA ASP A 138 6.15 7.54 -25.71
C ASP A 138 7.40 7.73 -26.61
N SER A 139 8.00 6.64 -27.12
CA SER A 139 9.17 6.66 -28.03
C SER A 139 8.86 6.10 -29.41
#